data_AF-A0A536A8C1-F1
#
_entry.id   AF-A0A536A8C1-F1
#
_cell.length_a   1.000
_cell.length_b   1.000
_cell.length_c   1.000
_cell.angle_alpha   90.00
_cell.angle_beta   90.00
_cell.angle_gamma   90.00
#
_symmetry.space_group_name_H-M   'P 1'
#
loop_
_entity.id
_entity.type
_entity.pdbx_description
1 polymer ?
#
loop_
_entity_poly.entity_id
_entity_poly.type
_entity_poly.pdbx_seq_one_letter_code
_entity_poly.pdbx_strand_id
1 'polypeptide(L)' 'MRIDVLTLFPKMFESPFAESIVARARAAGQVELVVHDIREWATDRHRVVDDAPYGGGAG' A
#
# COMPACT_ATOMS: atom_id res chain seq x y z
N MET A 1 12.55 -9.16 9.36
CA MET A 1 11.15 -9.50 9.02
C MET A 1 10.70 -8.58 7.89
N ARG A 2 10.08 -9.12 6.85
CA ARG A 2 9.61 -8.33 5.70
C ARG A 2 8.09 -8.24 5.71
N ILE A 3 7.55 -7.06 5.41
CA ILE A 3 6.12 -6.78 5.30
C ILE A 3 5.87 -6.03 4.00
N ASP A 4 5.05 -6.60 3.13
CA ASP A 4 4.57 -5.96 1.90
C ASP A 4 3.13 -5.49 2.11
N VAL A 5 2.85 -4.22 1.81
CA VAL A 5 1.53 -3.62 1.91
C VAL A 5 1.06 -3.26 0.51
N LEU A 6 -0.07 -3.81 0.09
CA LEU A 6 -0.76 -3.42 -1.14
C LEU A 6 -1.86 -2.45 -0.76
N THR A 7 -1.81 -1.23 -1.28
CA THR A 7 -2.76 -0.18 -0.92
C THR A 7 -3.02 0.78 -2.07
N LEU A 8 -4.14 1.51 -1.99
CA LEU A 8 -4.41 2.68 -2.81
C LEU A 8 -3.87 3.98 -2.20
N PHE A 9 -3.25 3.93 -1.02
CA PHE A 9 -2.81 5.13 -0.30
C PHE A 9 -1.40 4.95 0.27
N PRO A 10 -0.37 4.79 -0.58
CA PRO A 10 0.99 4.49 -0.13
C PRO A 10 1.53 5.53 0.87
N LYS A 11 1.22 6.81 0.67
CA LYS A 11 1.66 7.92 1.52
C LYS A 11 1.21 7.81 2.98
N MET A 12 0.13 7.09 3.27
CA MET A 12 -0.33 6.86 4.65
C MET A 12 0.68 6.04 5.47
N PHE A 13 1.58 5.31 4.80
CA PHE A 13 2.58 4.45 5.41
C PHE A 13 3.96 5.11 5.52
N GLU A 14 4.11 6.36 5.06
CA GLU A 14 5.38 7.09 5.19
C GLU A 14 5.57 7.61 6.61
N SER A 15 4.73 8.57 7.02
CA SER A 15 4.92 9.30 8.29
C SER A 15 4.84 8.39 9.53
N PRO A 16 3.83 7.52 9.72
CA PRO A 16 3.75 6.70 10.93
C PRO A 16 4.91 5.71 11.10
N PHE A 17 5.55 5.31 9.99
CA PHE A 17 6.64 4.32 9.98
C PHE A 17 8.02 4.96 9.85
N ALA A 18 8.09 6.29 9.79
CA ALA A 18 9.32 7.08 9.78
C ALA A 18 9.72 7.56 11.18
N GLU A 19 8.89 7.31 12.21
CA GLU A 19 9.09 7.84 13.56
C GLU A 19 9.33 6.76 14.63
N SER A 20 9.97 7.17 15.73
CA SER A 20 10.07 6.40 16.98
C SER A 20 10.63 4.96 16.80
N ILE A 21 10.05 3.98 17.51
CA ILE A 21 10.51 2.58 17.57
C ILE A 21 10.52 1.94 16.18
N VAL A 22 9.55 2.27 15.34
CA VAL A 22 9.43 1.71 13.98
C VAL A 22 10.58 2.20 13.10
N ALA A 23 10.90 3.49 13.16
CA ALA A 23 12.06 4.06 12.45
C ALA A 23 13.37 3.39 12.87
N ARG A 24 13.57 3.20 14.18
CA ARG A 24 14.75 2.52 14.72
C ARG A 24 14.85 1.06 14.26
N ALA A 25 13.75 0.32 14.24
CA ALA A 25 13.72 -1.07 13.78
C ALA A 25 14.06 -1.18 12.29
N ARG A 26 13.59 -0.23 11.46
CA ARG A 26 13.93 -0.14 10.03
C ARG A 26 15.41 0.19 9.83
N ALA A 27 15.93 1.20 10.55
CA ALA A 27 17.34 1.58 10.49
C ALA A 27 18.28 0.44 10.96
N ALA A 28 17.83 -0.37 11.92
CA ALA A 28 18.55 -1.55 12.39
C ALA A 28 18.38 -2.79 11.48
N GLY A 29 17.65 -2.68 10.36
CA GLY A 29 17.41 -3.79 9.43
C GLY A 29 16.53 -4.91 9.99
N GLN A 30 15.86 -4.69 11.12
CA GLN A 30 15.01 -5.70 11.76
C GLN A 30 13.67 -5.86 11.05
N VAL A 31 13.18 -4.76 10.46
CA VAL A 31 11.93 -4.71 9.68
C VAL A 31 12.17 -4.02 8.34
N GLU A 32 11.74 -4.67 7.26
CA GLU A 32 11.60 -4.10 5.93
C GLU A 32 10.12 -3.88 5.65
N LEU A 33 9.72 -2.64 5.36
CA LEU A 33 8.36 -2.29 4.92
C LEU A 33 8.41 -1.87 3.46
N VAL A 34 7.71 -2.61 2.61
CA VAL A 34 7.58 -2.31 1.19
C VAL A 34 6.12 -1.99 0.90
N VAL A 35 5.86 -0.82 0.32
CA VAL A 35 4.50 -0.33 0.08
C VAL A 35 4.30 -0.22 -1.42
N HIS A 36 3.26 -0.90 -1.91
CA HIS A 36 2.91 -1.03 -3.31
C HIS A 36 1.61 -0.26 -3.58
N ASP A 37 1.64 0.69 -4.51
CA ASP A 37 0.41 1.34 -5.00
C ASP A 37 -0.24 0.45 -6.06
N ILE A 38 -1.37 -0.16 -5.74
CA ILE A 38 -2.04 -1.13 -6.62
C ILE A 38 -2.37 -0.51 -8.00
N ARG A 39 -2.51 0.83 -8.09
CA ARG A 39 -2.75 1.54 -9.36
C ARG A 39 -1.61 1.39 -10.36
N GLU A 40 -0.41 1.02 -9.94
CA GLU A 40 0.73 0.80 -10.85
C GLU A 40 0.54 -0.44 -11.74
N TRP A 41 -0.36 -1.35 -11.35
CA TRP A 41 -0.69 -2.55 -12.11
C TRP A 41 -1.98 -2.42 -12.95
N ALA A 42 -2.66 -1.28 -12.87
CA ALA A 42 -3.79 -1.00 -13.75
C ALA A 42 -3.30 -0.77 -15.20
N THR A 43 -3.99 -1.37 -16.17
CA THR A 43 -3.55 -1.38 -17.58
C THR A 43 -4.24 -0.33 -18.43
N ASP A 44 -5.27 0.33 -17.90
CA ASP A 44 -6.03 1.36 -18.60
C ASP A 44 -5.48 2.77 -18.33
N ARG A 45 -5.90 3.74 -19.16
CA ARG A 45 -5.46 5.14 -19.07
C ARG A 45 -5.81 5.81 -17.74
N HIS A 46 -6.93 5.44 -17.12
CA HIS A 46 -7.45 6.05 -15.91
C HIS A 46 -6.95 5.36 -14.64
N ARG A 47 -6.21 4.25 -14.78
CA ARG A 47 -5.71 3.42 -13.68
C ARG A 47 -6.84 2.99 -12.73
N VAL A 48 -7.90 2.44 -13.32
CA VAL A 48 -9.07 1.94 -12.61
C VAL A 48 -8.68 0.69 -11.81
N VAL A 49 -9.19 0.58 -10.59
CA VAL A 49 -8.81 -0.45 -9.60
C VAL A 49 -10.01 -1.08 -8.89
N ASP A 50 -11.20 -0.62 -9.22
CA ASP A 50 -12.49 -1.12 -8.78
C ASP A 50 -13.32 -1.54 -9.99
N ASP A 51 -14.36 -2.33 -9.77
CA ASP A 51 -15.30 -2.74 -10.82
C ASP A 51 -16.69 -3.00 -10.23
N ALA A 52 -17.71 -2.98 -11.09
CA ALA A 52 -19.08 -3.26 -10.70
C ALA A 52 -19.26 -4.75 -10.35
N PRO A 53 -20.04 -5.09 -9.30
CA PRO A 53 -20.32 -6.48 -8.97
C PRO A 53 -21.24 -7.12 -10.02
N TYR A 54 -20.99 -8.40 -10.34
CA TYR A 54 -21.91 -9.20 -11.13
C TYR A 54 -23.30 -9.26 -10.44
N GLY A 55 -24.37 -9.06 -11.22
CA GLY A 55 -25.75 -8.99 -10.70
C GLY A 55 -26.17 -7.60 -10.19
N GLY A 56 -25.27 -6.62 -10.20
CA GLY A 56 -25.54 -5.27 -9.73
C GLY A 56 -25.67 -5.18 -8.20
N GLY A 57 -26.12 -4.02 -7.71
CA GLY A 57 -26.19 -3.71 -6.28
C GLY A 57 -25.31 -2.52 -5.91
N ALA A 58 -25.36 -2.13 -4.63
CA ALA A 58 -24.48 -1.09 -4.10
C ALA A 58 -23.06 -1.65 -3.92
N GLY A 59 -22.06 -0.85 -4.29
CA GLY A 59 -20.64 -1.08 -4.01
C GLY A 59 -20.25 -0.59 -2.62
#